data_AF-A0A061F7N3-F1
#
_entry.id   AF-A0A061F7N3-F1
#
_cell.length_a   1.000
_cell.length_b   1.000
_cell.length_c   1.000
_cell.angle_alpha   90.00
_cell.angle_beta   90.00
_cell.angle_gamma   90.00
#
_symmetry.space_group_name_H-M   'P 1'
#
loop_
_entity.id
_entity.type
_entity.pdbx_description
1 polymer ?
#
loop_
_entity_poly.entity_id
_entity_poly.type
_entity_poly.pdbx_seq_one_letter_code
_entity_poly.pdbx_strand_id
1 'polypeptide(L)'
;MNCGVCIKRSFYNDHERDFYGILVDIIELEYFGIGNRVVLFKCHWFDTEKGITVDRLHGLVDVNYNSILASNEPFVLAAQTHQVYYSSYPSRRRDQRDWWAVFKTKAKSRFQIPISGVKPDPINTCHDIHALSSMLLYITKLRFKS
;
A
#
# COMPACT_ATOMS: atom_id res chain seq x y z
N MET A 1 0.58 -6.96 12.21
CA MET A 1 1.63 -6.58 11.24
C MET A 1 0.93 -5.75 10.16
N ASN A 2 1.13 -4.43 10.12
CA ASN A 2 0.32 -3.49 9.33
C ASN A 2 1.13 -2.86 8.20
N CYS A 3 1.74 -3.69 7.35
CA CYS A 3 2.58 -3.27 6.22
C CYS A 3 1.98 -3.71 4.88
N GLY A 4 0.65 -3.64 4.74
CA GLY A 4 -0.01 -4.02 3.51
C GLY A 4 0.11 -2.96 2.42
N VAL A 5 0.17 -3.40 1.18
CA VAL A 5 0.10 -2.55 -0.02
C VAL A 5 -1.00 -3.05 -0.96
N CYS A 6 -1.62 -2.14 -1.71
CA CYS A 6 -2.49 -2.49 -2.82
C CYS A 6 -2.15 -1.72 -4.09
N ILE A 7 -2.31 -2.39 -5.23
CA ILE A 7 -2.26 -1.77 -6.56
C ILE A 7 -3.68 -1.80 -7.10
N LYS A 8 -4.20 -0.61 -7.41
CA LYS A 8 -5.47 -0.50 -8.11
C LYS A 8 -5.22 -0.64 -9.60
N ARG A 9 -5.94 -1.55 -10.25
CA ARG A 9 -5.95 -1.59 -11.71
C ARG A 9 -7.00 -0.63 -12.27
N SER A 10 -6.80 -0.18 -13.51
CA SER A 10 -7.61 0.90 -14.09
C SER A 10 -9.01 0.43 -14.48
N PHE A 11 -9.98 1.35 -14.50
CA PHE A 11 -11.40 1.06 -14.70
C PHE A 11 -11.82 0.79 -16.16
N TYR A 12 -10.87 0.60 -17.09
CA TYR A 12 -11.22 0.42 -18.50
C TYR A 12 -11.61 -1.02 -18.87
N ASN A 13 -11.32 -1.98 -18.00
CA ASN A 13 -11.75 -3.37 -18.13
C ASN A 13 -12.51 -3.80 -16.87
N ASP A 14 -13.79 -4.16 -17.01
CA ASP A 14 -14.71 -4.61 -15.94
C ASP A 14 -14.32 -5.97 -15.30
N HIS A 15 -13.08 -6.41 -15.53
CA HIS A 15 -12.53 -7.70 -15.10
C HIS A 15 -11.23 -7.57 -14.32
N GLU A 16 -10.68 -6.37 -14.15
CA GLU A 16 -9.41 -6.19 -13.46
C GLU A 16 -9.60 -6.06 -11.94
N ARG A 17 -9.18 -7.10 -11.20
CA ARG A 17 -9.15 -7.11 -9.73
C ARG A 17 -7.92 -6.38 -9.21
N ASP A 18 -8.09 -5.66 -8.10
CA ASP A 18 -7.00 -5.05 -7.34
C ASP A 18 -6.01 -6.10 -6.83
N PHE A 19 -4.72 -5.77 -6.79
CA PHE A 19 -3.70 -6.61 -6.17
C PHE A 19 -3.47 -6.17 -4.74
N TYR A 20 -3.33 -7.15 -3.84
CA TYR A 20 -3.02 -6.92 -2.43
C TYR A 20 -1.79 -7.73 -2.06
N GLY A 21 -0.91 -7.15 -1.25
CA GLY A 21 0.31 -7.82 -0.83
C GLY A 21 0.86 -7.30 0.48
N ILE A 22 1.77 -8.09 1.04
CA ILE A 22 2.52 -7.75 2.23
C ILE A 22 3.84 -7.13 1.79
N LEU A 23 4.13 -5.91 2.26
CA LEU A 23 5.43 -5.29 2.08
C LEU A 23 6.48 -6.07 2.86
N VAL A 24 7.47 -6.58 2.13
CA VAL A 24 8.61 -7.35 2.65
C VAL A 24 9.82 -6.44 2.84
N ASP A 25 10.11 -5.60 1.84
CA ASP A 25 11.28 -4.74 1.86
C ASP A 25 11.08 -3.46 1.05
N ILE A 26 11.91 -2.45 1.33
CA ILE A 26 11.92 -1.16 0.63
C ILE A 26 13.32 -0.93 0.08
N ILE A 27 13.40 -0.75 -1.23
CA ILE A 27 14.65 -0.55 -1.96
C ILE A 27 14.63 0.86 -2.55
N GLU A 28 15.58 1.70 -2.14
CA GLU A 28 15.84 3.00 -2.75
C GLU A 28 16.95 2.85 -3.79
N LEU A 29 16.68 3.25 -5.03
CA LEU A 29 17.64 3.24 -6.12
C LEU A 29 17.96 4.68 -6.52
N GLU A 30 19.25 4.97 -6.63
CA GLU A 30 19.76 6.20 -7.21
C GLU A 30 20.32 5.89 -8.61
N TYR A 31 19.90 6.66 -9.62
CA TYR A 31 20.37 6.48 -11.00
C TYR A 31 21.08 7.74 -11.49
N PHE A 32 21.85 7.61 -12.58
CA PHE A 32 22.68 8.70 -13.09
C PHE A 32 21.90 10.00 -13.28
N GLY A 33 22.43 11.09 -12.73
CA GLY A 33 21.81 12.41 -12.68
C GLY A 33 21.54 12.88 -11.25
N ILE A 34 21.69 14.18 -11.02
CA ILE A 34 21.53 14.76 -9.68
C ILE A 34 20.05 14.73 -9.28
N GLY A 35 19.74 14.12 -8.13
CA GLY A 35 18.39 14.10 -7.56
C GLY A 35 17.47 12.97 -8.07
N ASN A 36 18.02 12.06 -8.86
CA ASN A 36 17.29 10.99 -9.51
C ASN A 36 17.17 9.75 -8.61
N ARG A 37 16.03 9.61 -7.92
CA ARG A 37 15.77 8.49 -7.00
C ARG A 37 14.41 7.86 -7.23
N VAL A 38 14.36 6.53 -7.15
CA VAL A 38 13.12 5.75 -7.18
C VAL A 38 13.05 4.80 -6.00
N VAL A 39 11.85 4.57 -5.50
CA VAL A 39 11.61 3.65 -4.38
C VAL A 39 10.79 2.48 -4.89
N LEU A 40 11.33 1.28 -4.72
CA LEU A 40 10.68 0.01 -5.02
C LEU A 40 10.27 -0.67 -3.72
N PHE A 41 9.09 -1.26 -3.74
CA PHE A 41 8.59 -2.14 -2.70
C PHE A 41 8.73 -3.57 -3.17
N LYS A 42 9.40 -4.40 -2.36
CA LYS A 42 9.36 -5.85 -2.50
C LYS A 42 8.15 -6.37 -1.73
N CYS A 43 7.30 -7.13 -2.39
CA CYS A 43 6.03 -7.58 -1.84
C CYS A 43 5.84 -9.09 -2.02
N HIS A 44 5.18 -9.72 -1.05
CA HIS A 44 4.50 -10.99 -1.28
C HIS A 44 3.06 -10.71 -1.64
N TRP A 45 2.67 -11.06 -2.85
CA TRP A 45 1.32 -10.82 -3.36
C TRP A 45 0.40 -11.96 -2.96
N PHE A 46 -0.85 -11.64 -2.65
CA PHE A 46 -1.91 -12.64 -2.52
C PHE A 46 -2.41 -13.07 -3.91
N ASP A 47 -2.88 -14.31 -4.01
CA ASP A 47 -3.48 -14.85 -5.23
C ASP A 47 -4.77 -14.07 -5.56
N THR A 48 -4.80 -13.44 -6.72
CA THR A 48 -5.92 -12.59 -7.13
C THR A 48 -7.18 -13.36 -7.49
N GLU A 49 -7.05 -14.64 -7.87
CA GLU A 49 -8.17 -15.49 -8.26
C GLU A 49 -8.81 -16.18 -7.06
N LYS A 50 -7.99 -16.76 -6.18
CA LYS A 50 -8.43 -17.62 -5.06
C LYS A 50 -8.28 -16.96 -3.69
N GLY A 51 -7.38 -15.99 -3.57
CA GLY A 51 -6.99 -15.36 -2.32
C GLY A 51 -7.68 -14.04 -2.02
N ILE A 52 -8.55 -13.53 -2.91
CA ILE A 52 -9.28 -12.28 -2.73
C ILE A 52 -10.77 -12.50 -2.94
N THR A 53 -11.57 -12.07 -1.96
CA THR A 53 -13.03 -11.98 -2.07
C THR A 53 -13.47 -10.53 -1.87
N VAL A 54 -14.42 -10.09 -2.68
CA VAL A 54 -15.04 -8.76 -2.55
C VAL A 54 -16.53 -8.93 -2.35
N ASP A 55 -17.04 -8.46 -1.21
CA ASP A 55 -18.47 -8.33 -0.98
C ASP A 55 -19.00 -7.20 -1.88
N ARG A 56 -19.79 -7.57 -2.89
CA ARG A 56 -20.37 -6.61 -3.84
C ARG A 56 -21.39 -5.67 -3.21
N LEU A 57 -22.01 -6.06 -2.10
CA LEU A 57 -23.05 -5.27 -1.45
C LEU A 57 -22.46 -4.13 -0.61
N HIS A 58 -21.35 -4.39 0.08
CA HIS A 58 -20.73 -3.43 1.00
C HIS A 58 -19.35 -2.93 0.55
N GLY A 59 -18.79 -3.49 -0.52
CA GLY A 59 -17.43 -3.18 -0.99
C GLY A 59 -16.33 -3.65 -0.03
N LEU A 60 -16.65 -4.57 0.89
CA LEU A 60 -15.67 -5.15 1.81
C LEU A 60 -14.75 -6.08 1.04
N VAL A 61 -13.46 -5.99 1.31
CA VAL A 61 -12.44 -6.83 0.67
C VAL A 61 -11.81 -7.71 1.73
N ASP A 62 -11.77 -9.01 1.45
CA ASP A 62 -11.14 -10.01 2.27
C ASP A 62 -9.99 -10.68 1.51
N VAL A 63 -8.89 -10.91 2.22
CA VAL A 63 -7.73 -11.63 1.69
C VAL A 63 -7.48 -12.89 2.49
N ASN A 64 -7.18 -13.99 1.80
CA ASN A 64 -6.75 -15.22 2.43
C ASN A 64 -5.23 -15.17 2.64
N TYR A 65 -4.78 -15.14 3.90
CA TYR A 65 -3.36 -14.96 4.19
C TYR A 65 -2.49 -16.18 3.80
N ASN A 66 -3.09 -17.36 3.63
CA ASN A 66 -2.41 -18.57 3.17
C ASN A 66 -2.25 -18.62 1.65
N SER A 67 -2.96 -17.75 0.92
CA SER A 67 -3.02 -17.77 -0.54
C SER A 67 -1.99 -16.82 -1.13
N ILE A 68 -0.70 -17.14 -0.97
CA ILE A 68 0.40 -16.36 -1.56
C ILE A 68 0.57 -16.74 -3.03
N LEU A 69 0.59 -15.73 -3.90
CA LEU A 69 0.86 -15.87 -5.31
C LEU A 69 2.34 -16.22 -5.52
N ALA A 70 2.60 -17.35 -6.17
CA ALA A 70 3.93 -17.71 -6.64
C ALA A 70 4.30 -16.84 -7.85
N SER A 71 4.71 -15.60 -7.60
CA SER A 71 5.08 -14.63 -8.62
C SER A 71 6.60 -14.49 -8.74
N ASN A 72 7.08 -14.37 -9.99
CA ASN A 72 8.47 -14.00 -10.30
C ASN A 72 8.69 -12.47 -10.29
N GLU A 73 7.62 -11.69 -10.10
CA GLU A 73 7.67 -10.22 -10.08
C GLU A 73 7.26 -9.68 -8.69
N PRO A 74 8.21 -9.62 -7.73
CA PRO A 74 7.91 -9.17 -6.37
C PRO A 74 7.99 -7.64 -6.21
N PHE A 75 8.46 -6.91 -7.22
CA PHE A 75 8.77 -5.48 -7.10
C PHE A 75 7.68 -4.60 -7.71
N VAL A 76 7.33 -3.52 -7.01
CA VAL A 76 6.44 -2.47 -7.49
C VAL A 76 6.98 -1.09 -7.11
N LEU A 77 6.73 -0.08 -7.94
CA LEU A 77 7.03 1.30 -7.59
C LEU A 77 6.17 1.74 -6.41
N ALA A 78 6.79 2.28 -5.36
CA ALA A 78 6.07 2.79 -4.20
C ALA A 78 4.98 3.81 -4.60
N ALA A 79 5.26 4.64 -5.61
CA ALA A 79 4.36 5.65 -6.15
C ALA A 79 3.06 5.06 -6.76
N GLN A 80 3.07 3.80 -7.18
CA GLN A 80 1.92 3.12 -7.77
C GLN A 80 1.08 2.36 -6.73
N THR A 81 1.51 2.35 -5.47
CA THR A 81 0.86 1.58 -4.40
C THR A 81 0.09 2.46 -3.43
N HIS A 82 -0.96 1.89 -2.84
CA HIS A 82 -1.68 2.46 -1.72
C HIS A 82 -1.44 1.63 -0.48
N GLN A 83 -1.29 2.28 0.68
CA GLN A 83 -1.16 1.58 1.95
C GLN A 83 -2.50 0.98 2.40
N VAL A 84 -2.47 -0.28 2.82
CA VAL A 84 -3.61 -0.98 3.43
C VAL A 84 -3.19 -1.62 4.74
N TYR A 85 -4.15 -1.88 5.63
CA TYR A 85 -3.93 -2.74 6.78
C TYR A 85 -4.89 -3.91 6.77
N TYR A 86 -4.44 -5.02 7.35
CA TYR A 86 -5.17 -6.28 7.44
C TYR A 86 -5.58 -6.52 8.89
N SER A 87 -6.81 -6.98 9.11
CA SER A 87 -7.30 -7.39 10.43
C SER A 87 -7.92 -8.76 10.36
N SER A 88 -7.57 -9.63 11.31
CA SER A 88 -8.31 -10.87 11.54
C SER A 88 -9.72 -10.57 12.03
N TYR A 89 -10.67 -11.42 11.67
CA TYR A 89 -12.02 -11.38 12.22
C TYR A 89 -12.02 -11.83 13.69
N PRO A 90 -12.81 -11.20 14.57
CA PRO A 90 -12.96 -11.63 15.96
C PRO A 90 -13.77 -12.94 16.08
N SER A 91 -14.49 -13.33 15.02
CA SER A 91 -15.34 -14.52 14.98
C SER A 91 -14.50 -15.80 14.98
N ARG A 92 -14.86 -16.77 15.83
CA ARG A 92 -14.20 -18.09 15.92
C ARG A 92 -14.69 -19.10 14.88
N ARG A 93 -15.57 -18.70 13.96
CA ARG A 93 -16.10 -19.60 12.94
C ARG A 93 -14.96 -20.09 12.04
N ARG A 94 -14.94 -21.39 11.75
CA ARG A 94 -13.80 -22.06 11.10
C ARG A 94 -13.56 -21.56 9.68
N ASP A 95 -14.63 -21.16 8.99
CA ASP A 95 -14.66 -20.65 7.63
C ASP A 95 -13.96 -19.28 7.45
N GLN A 96 -13.78 -18.50 8.52
CA GLN A 96 -13.19 -17.15 8.45
C GLN A 96 -11.80 -17.02 9.07
N ARG A 97 -11.24 -18.11 9.62
CA ARG A 97 -9.93 -18.05 10.31
C ARG A 97 -8.79 -17.68 9.38
N ASP A 98 -8.90 -18.06 8.12
CA ASP A 98 -7.87 -17.86 7.11
C ASP A 98 -8.01 -16.53 6.36
N TRP A 99 -9.06 -15.76 6.66
CA TRP A 99 -9.39 -14.53 5.97
C TRP A 99 -9.14 -13.30 6.85
N TRP A 100 -8.52 -12.28 6.27
CA TRP A 100 -8.33 -10.97 6.87
C TRP A 100 -9.12 -9.91 6.12
N ALA A 101 -9.82 -9.07 6.86
CA ALA A 101 -10.45 -7.87 6.32
C ALA A 101 -9.38 -6.86 5.90
N VAL A 102 -9.54 -6.27 4.72
CA VAL A 102 -8.66 -5.24 4.18
C VAL A 102 -9.26 -3.86 4.39
N PHE A 103 -8.44 -2.96 4.92
CA PHE A 103 -8.82 -1.57 5.11
C PHE A 103 -7.87 -0.67 4.33
N LYS A 104 -8.42 0.01 3.31
CA LYS A 104 -7.68 1.02 2.53
C LYS A 104 -7.47 2.25 3.40
N THR A 105 -6.21 2.63 3.61
CA THR A 105 -5.91 3.85 4.35
C THR A 105 -6.03 5.05 3.42
N LYS A 106 -6.76 6.09 3.85
CA LYS A 106 -6.66 7.40 3.21
C LYS A 106 -5.42 8.08 3.79
N ALA A 107 -4.61 8.71 2.94
CA ALA A 107 -3.51 9.53 3.41
C ALA A 107 -4.07 10.56 4.41
N LYS A 108 -3.65 10.48 5.68
CA LYS A 108 -4.02 11.49 6.66
C LYS A 108 -3.33 12.78 6.23
N SER A 109 -4.12 13.78 5.83
CA SER A 109 -3.64 15.16 5.71
C SER A 109 -2.87 15.49 6.99
N ARG A 110 -1.59 15.84 6.86
CA ARG A 110 -0.82 16.30 8.02
C ARG A 110 -1.38 17.65 8.43
N PHE A 111 -1.64 17.85 9.73
CA PHE A 111 -1.83 19.19 10.28
C PHE A 111 -0.67 20.07 9.82
N GLN A 112 -0.97 21.15 9.09
CA GLN A 112 0.00 22.19 8.84
C GLN A 112 0.39 22.76 10.20
N ILE A 113 1.60 22.46 10.66
CA ILE A 113 2.26 23.33 11.62
C ILE A 113 2.54 24.60 10.80
N PRO A 114 1.96 25.76 11.14
CA PRO A 114 2.20 26.96 10.38
C PRO A 114 3.65 27.38 10.64
N ILE A 115 4.54 27.09 9.68
CA ILE A 115 5.80 27.81 9.58
C ILE A 115 5.40 29.19 9.09
N SER A 116 5.41 30.15 10.01
CA SER A 116 5.14 31.55 9.72
C SER A 116 6.07 32.04 8.61
N GLY A 117 5.49 32.42 7.46
CA GLY A 117 6.03 33.52 6.66
C GLY A 117 6.72 33.21 5.32
N VAL A 118 6.49 32.07 4.66
CA VAL A 118 6.96 31.90 3.26
C VAL A 118 5.81 31.47 2.36
N LYS A 119 5.45 32.34 1.39
CA LYS A 119 4.53 32.00 0.29
C LYS A 119 5.30 31.25 -0.80
N PRO A 120 4.87 30.06 -1.24
CA PRO A 120 5.43 29.40 -2.42
C PRO A 120 4.61 29.71 -3.68
N ASP A 121 5.33 30.04 -4.76
CA ASP A 121 4.80 30.24 -6.11
C ASP A 121 4.36 28.92 -6.79
N PRO A 122 3.48 28.97 -7.82
CA PRO A 122 2.80 27.79 -8.34
C PRO A 122 3.50 27.23 -9.58
N ILE A 123 4.39 26.24 -9.41
CA ILE A 123 4.80 25.37 -10.53
C ILE A 123 4.85 23.90 -10.06
N ASN A 124 3.72 23.24 -10.30
CA ASN A 124 3.50 21.83 -10.68
C ASN A 124 4.70 20.86 -10.60
N THR A 125 4.73 20.04 -9.53
CA THR A 125 4.88 18.56 -9.49
C THR A 125 5.24 18.15 -8.05
N CYS A 126 4.30 18.30 -7.10
CA CYS A 126 4.61 18.14 -5.68
C CYS A 126 3.51 17.41 -4.90
N HIS A 127 2.81 16.47 -5.53
CA HIS A 127 1.82 15.63 -4.83
C HIS A 127 2.34 14.21 -4.54
N ASP A 128 3.37 13.73 -5.27
CA ASP A 128 3.88 12.36 -5.07
C ASP A 128 5.09 12.27 -4.11
N ILE A 129 5.99 13.27 -4.10
CA ILE A 129 7.21 13.22 -3.28
C ILE A 129 6.91 13.32 -1.77
N HIS A 130 5.93 14.16 -1.39
CA HIS A 130 5.52 14.30 0.01
C HIS A 130 4.77 13.08 0.56
N ALA A 131 4.06 12.35 -0.31
CA ALA A 131 3.37 11.12 0.05
C ALA A 131 4.37 9.99 0.33
N LEU A 132 5.39 9.85 -0.51
CA LEU A 132 6.48 8.87 -0.33
C LEU A 132 7.32 9.18 0.92
N SER A 133 7.67 10.45 1.15
CA SER A 133 8.36 10.87 2.38
C SER A 133 7.53 10.59 3.64
N SER A 134 6.20 10.75 3.56
CA SER A 134 5.31 10.43 4.68
C SER A 134 5.13 8.94 4.92
N MET A 135 5.07 8.12 3.85
CA MET A 135 5.04 6.66 3.96
C MET A 135 6.35 6.11 4.51
N LEU A 136 7.50 6.55 3.99
CA LEU A 136 8.81 6.14 4.49
C LEU A 136 9.01 6.55 5.95
N LEU A 137 8.64 7.78 6.32
CA LEU A 137 8.74 8.23 7.71
C LEU A 137 7.83 7.41 8.64
N TYR A 138 6.63 7.03 8.20
CA TYR A 138 5.71 6.22 8.99
C TYR A 138 6.20 4.77 9.15
N ILE A 139 6.69 4.16 8.07
CA ILE A 139 7.22 2.79 8.08
C ILE A 139 8.49 2.71 8.93
N THR A 140 9.41 3.68 8.81
CA THR A 140 10.60 3.75 9.66
C THR A 140 10.23 3.95 11.13
N LYS A 141 9.24 4.80 11.44
CA LYS A 141 8.79 5.03 12.83
C LYS A 141 8.08 3.82 13.46
N LEU A 142 7.52 2.91 12.65
CA LEU A 142 6.98 1.63 13.13
C LEU A 142 8.09 0.59 13.38
N ARG A 143 9.21 0.64 12.65
CA ARG A 143 10.35 -0.27 12.82
C ARG A 143 11.16 -0.01 14.10
N PHE A 144 11.07 1.20 14.68
CA PHE A 144 11.79 1.58 15.92
C PHE A 144 10.93 1.53 17.19
N LYS A 145 9.73 0.94 17.13
CA LYS A 145 8.82 0.84 18.29
C LYS A 145 8.60 -0.60 18.81
N SER A 146 9.45 -1.56 18.42
CA SER A 146 9.51 -2.90 19.04
C SER A 146 10.84 -3.11 19.75
#